data_AF-A0A411HG49-F1
#
_entry.id   AF-A0A411HG49-F1
#
_cell.length_a   1.000
_cell.length_b   1.000
_cell.length_c   1.000
_cell.angle_alpha   90.00
_cell.angle_beta   90.00
_cell.angle_gamma   90.00
#
_symmetry.space_group_name_H-M   'P 1'
#
loop_
_entity.id
_entity.type
_entity.pdbx_description
1 polymer ?
#
loop_
_entity_poly.entity_id
_entity_poly.type
_entity_poly.pdbx_seq_one_letter_code
_entity_poly.pdbx_strand_id
1 'polypeptide(L)'
;MTTKQASDETVNGKHEMKDSMDQEYDPKKLYRWDGREFIAIETNDVPKLPVTMEALEAVKDVRSAVSRIMATRPDLAIVASAMLLAAAKQGEIAQFVKEYGARIYSM
;
A
#
# COMPACT_ATOMS: atom_id res chain seq x y z
N MET A 1 -65.60 -23.40 -3.28
CA MET A 1 -65.00 -23.41 -4.63
C MET A 1 -64.24 -22.10 -4.83
N THR A 2 -62.92 -22.19 -4.84
CA THR A 2 -61.98 -21.55 -5.78
C THR A 2 -62.03 -20.02 -6.01
N THR A 3 -61.11 -19.33 -5.30
CA THR A 3 -60.03 -18.42 -5.79
C THR A 3 -60.32 -17.25 -6.75
N LYS A 4 -59.86 -16.05 -6.34
CA LYS A 4 -59.14 -14.95 -7.05
C LYS A 4 -59.53 -13.61 -6.37
N GLN A 5 -58.70 -12.59 -6.18
CA GLN A 5 -57.30 -12.30 -6.50
C GLN A 5 -56.90 -11.07 -5.65
N ALA A 6 -55.61 -10.96 -5.33
CA ALA A 6 -55.00 -9.89 -4.55
C ALA A 6 -54.77 -8.59 -5.35
N SER A 7 -54.79 -7.45 -4.66
CA SER A 7 -54.10 -6.17 -4.95
C SER A 7 -54.19 -5.38 -3.64
N ASP A 8 -53.18 -5.26 -2.78
CA ASP A 8 -51.76 -4.87 -2.90
C ASP A 8 -51.58 -3.37 -3.20
N GLU A 9 -51.75 -2.55 -2.15
CA GLU A 9 -51.26 -1.18 -2.07
C GLU A 9 -50.35 -1.08 -0.84
N THR A 10 -49.10 -1.50 -0.99
CA THR A 10 -48.04 -1.15 -0.05
C THR A 10 -47.19 -0.06 -0.71
N VAL A 11 -47.38 1.18 -0.26
CA VAL A 11 -46.56 2.34 -0.64
C VAL A 11 -45.14 2.12 -0.10
N ASN A 12 -44.29 1.51 -0.92
CA ASN A 12 -42.86 1.40 -0.63
C ASN A 12 -42.19 2.67 -1.18
N GLY A 13 -41.88 3.60 -0.29
CA GLY A 13 -41.09 4.79 -0.60
C GLY A 13 -39.72 4.38 -1.11
N LYS A 14 -39.57 4.37 -2.43
CA LYS A 14 -38.27 4.32 -3.10
C LYS A 14 -37.45 5.50 -2.57
N HIS A 15 -36.51 5.24 -1.66
CA HIS A 15 -35.31 6.07 -1.56
C HIS A 15 -34.56 5.86 -2.87
N GLU A 16 -34.91 6.66 -3.87
CA GLU A 16 -34.03 6.91 -5.01
C GLU A 16 -32.76 7.55 -4.43
N MET A 17 -31.76 6.72 -4.14
CA MET A 17 -30.39 7.21 -4.21
C MET A 17 -30.24 7.71 -5.64
N LYS A 18 -30.29 9.03 -5.81
CA LYS A 18 -29.80 9.67 -7.01
C LYS A 18 -28.38 9.17 -7.19
N ASP A 19 -28.20 8.29 -8.16
CA ASP A 19 -26.90 7.97 -8.76
C ASP A 19 -26.35 9.26 -9.35
N SER A 20 -25.78 10.11 -8.49
CA SER A 20 -25.02 11.27 -8.89
C SER A 20 -23.55 10.88 -8.84
N MET A 21 -23.13 9.97 -9.71
CA MET A 21 -21.70 9.77 -10.00
C MET A 21 -21.50 9.30 -11.45
N ASP A 22 -21.89 10.15 -12.41
CA ASP A 22 -21.26 10.15 -13.74
C ASP A 22 -19.85 10.78 -13.65
N GLN A 23 -19.03 10.35 -12.70
CA GLN A 23 -17.60 10.67 -12.71
C GLN A 23 -16.93 9.59 -13.55
N GLU A 24 -16.68 9.92 -14.80
CA GLU A 24 -15.98 9.05 -15.74
C GLU A 24 -14.52 8.89 -15.27
N TYR A 25 -14.24 7.79 -14.57
CA TYR A 25 -12.90 7.46 -14.11
C TYR A 25 -12.05 7.00 -15.28
N ASP A 26 -10.93 7.69 -15.52
CA ASP A 26 -9.93 7.23 -16.49
C ASP A 26 -9.25 5.95 -15.96
N PRO A 27 -9.41 4.78 -16.61
CA PRO A 27 -8.82 3.52 -16.16
C PRO A 27 -7.28 3.53 -16.20
N LYS A 28 -6.66 4.53 -16.83
CA LYS A 28 -5.20 4.71 -16.84
C LYS A 28 -4.67 5.46 -15.61
N LYS A 29 -5.54 5.98 -14.75
CA LYS A 29 -5.14 6.75 -13.56
C LYS A 29 -5.41 5.97 -12.28
N LEU A 30 -4.56 6.18 -11.28
CA LEU A 30 -4.79 5.67 -9.93
C LEU A 30 -5.60 6.70 -9.14
N TYR A 31 -6.49 6.24 -8.28
CA TYR A 31 -7.31 7.08 -7.42
C TYR A 31 -7.17 6.64 -5.96
N ARG A 32 -7.13 7.60 -5.03
CA ARG A 32 -7.15 7.36 -3.57
C ARG A 32 -8.44 7.93 -3.00
N TRP A 33 -9.12 7.15 -2.17
CA TRP A 33 -10.24 7.64 -1.36
C TRP A 33 -9.73 8.53 -0.23
N ASP A 34 -10.22 9.77 -0.15
CA ASP A 34 -9.82 10.73 0.90
C ASP A 34 -10.84 10.83 2.05
N GLY A 35 -11.93 10.06 1.99
CA GLY A 35 -13.05 10.12 2.94
C GLY A 35 -14.27 10.88 2.40
N ARG A 36 -14.16 11.56 1.26
CA ARG A 36 -15.26 12.28 0.59
C ARG A 36 -15.37 11.95 -0.90
N GLU A 37 -14.25 11.87 -1.59
CA GLU A 37 -14.17 11.58 -3.03
C GLU A 37 -12.93 10.75 -3.39
N PHE A 38 -12.92 10.22 -4.62
CA PHE A 38 -11.76 9.56 -5.20
C PHE A 38 -10.88 10.58 -5.92
N ILE A 39 -9.73 10.89 -5.34
CA ILE A 39 -8.78 11.86 -5.90
C ILE A 39 -7.76 11.12 -6.77
N ALA A 40 -7.59 11.57 -8.02
CA ALA A 40 -6.55 11.06 -8.91
C ALA A 40 -5.16 11.30 -8.29
N ILE A 41 -4.37 10.24 -8.21
CA ILE A 41 -3.00 10.28 -7.71
C ILE A 41 -2.08 10.43 -8.93
N GLU A 42 -1.16 11.39 -8.86
CA GLU A 42 -0.03 11.42 -9.80
C GLU A 42 0.80 10.15 -9.61
N THR A 43 0.82 9.31 -10.64
CA THR A 43 1.75 8.19 -10.69
C THR A 43 3.15 8.77 -10.83
N ASN A 44 4.02 8.44 -9.89
CA ASN A 44 5.42 8.77 -10.04
C ASN A 44 6.01 7.87 -11.13
N ASP A 45 6.43 8.47 -12.25
CA ASP A 45 7.10 7.78 -13.35
C ASP A 45 8.53 7.34 -13.00
N VAL A 46 9.03 7.71 -11.81
CA VAL A 46 10.31 7.22 -11.30
C VAL A 46 10.22 5.71 -11.16
N PRO A 47 11.08 4.96 -11.89
CA PRO A 47 11.14 3.51 -11.77
C PRO A 47 11.38 3.14 -10.31
N LYS A 48 10.44 2.39 -9.73
CA LYS A 48 10.66 1.77 -8.43
C LYS A 48 11.85 0.84 -8.59
N LEU A 49 12.93 1.11 -7.87
CA LEU A 49 14.05 0.19 -7.87
C LEU A 49 13.59 -1.13 -7.24
N PRO A 50 13.80 -2.26 -7.91
CA PRO A 50 13.58 -3.55 -7.30
C PRO A 50 14.51 -3.67 -6.09
N VAL A 51 14.03 -4.31 -5.02
CA VAL A 51 14.90 -4.67 -3.89
C VAL A 51 16.02 -5.54 -4.45
N THR A 52 17.27 -5.07 -4.32
CA THR A 52 18.42 -5.82 -4.81
C THR A 52 18.59 -7.10 -3.99
N MET A 53 19.17 -8.13 -4.62
CA MET A 53 19.48 -9.39 -3.91
C MET A 53 20.42 -9.14 -2.73
N GLU A 54 21.39 -8.24 -2.88
CA GLU A 54 22.29 -7.80 -1.82
C GLU A 54 21.52 -7.22 -0.61
N ALA A 55 20.56 -6.33 -0.85
CA ALA A 55 19.75 -5.76 0.23
C ALA A 55 18.89 -6.83 0.93
N LEU A 56 18.34 -7.78 0.16
CA LEU A 56 17.56 -8.88 0.72
C LEU A 56 18.42 -9.83 1.57
N GLU A 57 19.63 -10.13 1.13
CA GLU A 57 20.59 -10.98 1.86
C GLU A 57 21.03 -10.32 3.17
N ALA A 58 21.36 -9.03 3.15
CA ALA A 58 21.71 -8.28 4.37
C ALA A 58 20.63 -8.40 5.45
N VAL A 59 19.35 -8.25 5.08
CA VAL A 59 18.23 -8.40 6.03
C VAL A 59 18.08 -9.86 6.50
N LYS A 60 18.29 -10.85 5.61
CA LYS A 60 18.25 -12.28 5.99
C LYS A 60 19.35 -12.65 6.98
N ASP A 61 20.54 -12.12 6.82
CA ASP A 61 21.68 -12.41 7.69
C ASP A 61 21.44 -11.85 9.10
N VAL A 62 20.99 -10.61 9.20
CA VAL A 62 20.61 -10.01 10.49
C VAL A 62 19.46 -10.80 11.12
N ARG A 63 18.44 -11.18 10.34
CA ARG A 63 17.34 -12.01 10.83
C ARG A 63 17.85 -13.36 11.37
N SER A 64 18.79 -13.99 10.68
CA SER A 64 19.40 -15.26 11.10
C SER A 64 20.14 -15.10 12.43
N ALA A 65 20.92 -14.04 12.58
CA ALA A 65 21.62 -13.72 13.83
C ALA A 65 20.65 -13.47 14.99
N VAL A 66 19.62 -12.64 14.77
CA VAL A 66 18.58 -12.36 15.78
C VAL A 66 17.84 -13.63 16.17
N SER A 67 17.55 -14.51 15.21
CA SER A 67 16.82 -15.76 15.49
C SER A 67 17.58 -16.69 16.44
N ARG A 68 18.91 -16.70 16.36
CA ARG A 68 19.76 -17.49 17.27
C ARG A 68 19.75 -16.94 18.70
N ILE A 69 19.60 -15.63 18.86
CA ILE A 69 19.60 -14.95 20.17
C ILE A 69 18.23 -15.06 20.84
N MET A 70 17.16 -14.83 20.08
CA MET A 70 15.80 -14.75 20.61
C MET A 70 15.05 -16.09 20.61
N ALA A 71 15.64 -17.17 20.08
CA ALA A 71 15.01 -18.47 19.86
C ALA A 71 13.66 -18.39 19.11
N THR A 72 13.44 -17.32 18.36
CA THR A 72 12.22 -17.06 17.58
C THR A 72 12.64 -16.49 16.22
N ARG A 73 11.81 -16.68 15.18
CA ARG A 73 12.13 -16.20 13.83
C ARG A 73 11.32 -14.95 13.51
N PRO A 74 11.86 -13.73 13.72
CA PRO A 74 11.13 -12.51 13.44
C PRO A 74 10.81 -12.38 11.95
N ASP A 75 9.81 -11.57 11.61
CA ASP A 75 9.48 -11.25 10.22
C ASP A 75 10.59 -10.39 9.57
N LEU A 76 10.81 -10.55 8.26
CA LEU A 76 11.82 -9.77 7.52
C LEU A 76 11.53 -8.26 7.58
N ALA A 77 10.28 -7.85 7.47
CA ALA A 77 9.89 -6.44 7.52
C ALA A 77 10.17 -5.81 8.89
N ILE A 78 10.01 -6.59 9.97
CA ILE A 78 10.34 -6.15 11.34
C ILE A 78 11.85 -5.95 11.47
N VAL A 79 12.65 -6.89 10.97
CA VAL A 79 14.12 -6.79 11.01
C VAL A 79 14.60 -5.59 10.19
N ALA A 80 14.11 -5.40 8.97
CA ALA A 80 14.45 -4.25 8.13
C ALA A 80 14.08 -2.92 8.81
N SER A 81 12.90 -2.83 9.42
CA SER A 81 12.46 -1.64 10.15
C SER A 81 13.37 -1.33 11.34
N ALA A 82 13.76 -2.35 12.11
CA ALA A 82 14.67 -2.20 13.23
C ALA A 82 16.07 -1.74 12.79
N MET A 83 16.59 -2.29 11.68
CA MET A 83 17.87 -1.87 11.08
C MET A 83 17.83 -0.39 10.68
N LEU A 84 16.75 0.05 10.01
CA LEU A 84 16.57 1.45 9.60
C LEU A 84 16.50 2.39 10.81
N LEU A 85 15.74 2.03 11.85
CA LEU A 85 15.66 2.82 13.09
C LEU A 85 16.99 2.92 13.81
N ALA A 86 17.78 1.85 13.83
CA ALA A 86 19.12 1.85 14.42
C ALA A 86 20.08 2.75 13.63
N ALA A 87 20.07 2.66 12.30
CA ALA A 87 20.92 3.46 11.44
C ALA A 87 20.52 4.94 11.44
N ALA A 88 19.24 5.28 11.55
CA ALA A 88 18.78 6.67 11.69
C ALA A 88 19.36 7.37 12.92
N LYS A 89 19.64 6.64 14.01
CA LYS A 89 20.28 7.19 15.22
C LYS A 89 21.76 7.55 15.01
N GLN A 90 22.38 7.09 13.93
CA GLN A 90 23.79 7.37 13.60
C GLN A 90 23.96 8.63 12.74
N GLY A 91 22.87 9.28 12.32
CA GLY A 91 22.87 10.64 11.76
C GLY A 91 23.21 10.77 10.26
N GLU A 92 23.86 9.78 9.65
CA GLU A 92 24.36 9.90 8.26
C GLU A 92 23.53 9.14 7.21
N ILE A 93 22.45 8.47 7.61
CA ILE A 93 21.70 7.57 6.72
C ILE A 93 21.13 8.26 5.48
N ALA A 94 20.69 9.52 5.59
CA ALA A 94 20.12 10.24 4.46
C ALA A 94 21.16 10.49 3.35
N GLN A 95 22.40 10.79 3.75
CA GLN A 95 23.51 11.00 2.82
C GLN A 95 23.91 9.69 2.15
N PHE A 96 24.03 8.59 2.91
CA PHE A 96 24.29 7.26 2.36
C PHE A 96 23.23 6.81 1.34
N VAL A 97 21.95 7.01 1.65
CA VAL A 97 20.85 6.67 0.74
C VAL A 97 20.92 7.52 -0.54
N LYS A 98 21.27 8.80 -0.42
CA LYS A 98 21.46 9.70 -1.56
C LYS A 98 22.61 9.25 -2.47
N GLU A 99 23.76 8.89 -1.90
CA GLU A 99 24.93 8.41 -2.65
C GLU A 99 24.67 7.07 -3.31
N TYR A 100 24.04 6.14 -2.61
CA TYR A 100 23.63 4.86 -3.16
C TYR A 100 22.64 5.04 -4.32
N GLY A 101 21.62 5.87 -4.12
CA GLY A 101 20.67 6.23 -5.17
C GLY A 101 21.36 6.83 -6.38
N ALA A 102 22.26 7.79 -6.18
CA ALA A 102 23.04 8.38 -7.27
C ALA A 102 23.80 7.32 -8.06
N ARG A 103 24.50 6.38 -7.39
CA ARG A 103 25.21 5.28 -8.05
C ARG A 103 24.31 4.38 -8.89
N ILE A 104 23.11 4.10 -8.41
CA ILE A 104 22.17 3.21 -9.12
C ILE A 104 21.50 3.93 -10.29
N TYR A 105 21.19 5.21 -10.15
CA TYR A 105 20.50 6.01 -11.18
C TYR A 105 21.44 6.74 -12.16
N SER A 106 22.75 6.75 -11.93
CA SER A 106 23.74 7.35 -12.84
C SER A 106 24.31 6.38 -13.87
N MET A 107 23.85 5.12 -13.90
CA MET A 107 24.16 4.14 -14.96
C MET A 107 23.21 4.31 -16.13
#